data_AF-A0AAD2PY62-F1
#
_entry.id   AF-A0AAD2PY62-F1
#
_cell.length_a   1.000
_cell.length_b   1.000
_cell.length_c   1.000
_cell.angle_alpha   90.00
_cell.angle_beta   90.00
_cell.angle_gamma   90.00
#
_symmetry.space_group_name_H-M   'P 1'
#
loop_
_entity.id
_entity.type
_entity.pdbx_description
1 polymer ?
#
loop_
_entity_poly.entity_id
_entity_poly.type
_entity_poly.pdbx_seq_one_letter_code
_entity_poly.pdbx_strand_id
1 'polypeptide(L)'
;MLTTKIVVVTQRDEWEGHYRLYEALLSGAMVMSDQMLILSRLGLLENGTSVIEFDSETSLISLAQYYLDHNSERQAIAARGRQIAMSRHRSSCNIWNMLFFLISEYIQIF
;
A
#
# COMPACT_ATOMS: atom_id res chain seq x y z
N MET A 1 -17.10 8.39 -12.76
CA MET A 1 -15.74 7.91 -12.40
C MET A 1 -15.38 8.61 -11.10
N LEU A 2 -14.92 7.90 -10.05
CA LEU A 2 -14.66 8.49 -8.73
C LEU A 2 -13.68 9.67 -8.86
N THR A 3 -14.06 10.83 -8.33
CA THR A 3 -13.32 12.11 -8.42
C THR A 3 -12.23 12.23 -7.36
N THR A 4 -12.15 11.26 -6.44
CA THR A 4 -11.21 11.26 -5.31
C THR A 4 -9.77 11.13 -5.81
N LYS A 5 -8.95 12.13 -5.52
CA LYS A 5 -7.54 12.20 -5.96
C LYS A 5 -6.58 11.50 -5.00
N ILE A 6 -6.85 11.61 -3.71
CA ILE A 6 -6.00 11.14 -2.61
C ILE A 6 -6.88 10.45 -1.57
N VAL A 7 -6.46 9.29 -1.09
CA VAL A 7 -7.09 8.57 0.03
C VAL A 7 -6.04 8.42 1.14
N VAL A 8 -6.41 8.80 2.35
CA VAL A 8 -5.55 8.63 3.53
C VAL A 8 -6.03 7.43 4.31
N VAL A 9 -5.13 6.49 4.59
CA VAL A 9 -5.40 5.30 5.41
C VAL A 9 -4.47 5.33 6.60
N THR A 10 -5.05 5.60 7.78
CA THR A 10 -4.31 5.57 9.04
C THR A 10 -4.45 4.23 9.75
N GLN A 11 -3.38 3.80 10.43
CA GLN A 11 -3.32 2.59 11.23
C GLN A 11 -2.71 2.91 12.61
N ARG A 12 -3.35 2.42 13.68
CA ARG A 12 -2.95 2.73 15.07
C ARG A 12 -1.91 1.79 15.66
N ASP A 13 -1.88 0.57 15.16
CA ASP A 13 -1.07 -0.51 15.68
C ASP A 13 -0.21 -0.98 14.51
N GLU A 14 1.04 -1.39 14.74
CA GLU A 14 2.09 -1.77 13.76
C GLU A 14 1.69 -2.92 12.78
N TRP A 15 0.40 -3.22 12.66
CA TRP A 15 -0.26 -4.11 11.73
C TRP A 15 -0.41 -3.52 10.33
N GLU A 16 0.60 -3.80 9.53
CA GLU A 16 0.63 -3.46 8.11
C GLU A 16 -0.19 -4.43 7.25
N GLY A 17 -0.56 -4.01 6.04
CA GLY A 17 -1.13 -4.91 5.02
C GLY A 17 -2.59 -5.29 5.23
N HIS A 18 -3.32 -4.50 6.01
CA HIS A 18 -4.75 -4.69 6.24
C HIS A 18 -5.58 -4.42 4.96
N TYR A 19 -6.75 -5.06 4.86
CA TYR A 19 -7.62 -5.02 3.67
C TYR A 19 -7.91 -3.59 3.17
N ARG A 20 -8.11 -2.63 4.09
CA ARG A 20 -8.43 -1.23 3.76
C ARG A 20 -7.34 -0.54 2.94
N LEU A 21 -6.06 -0.84 3.21
CA LEU A 21 -4.94 -0.29 2.46
C LEU A 21 -5.00 -0.74 1.00
N TYR A 22 -5.21 -2.05 0.78
CA TYR A 22 -5.28 -2.60 -0.57
C TYR A 22 -6.56 -2.24 -1.31
N GLU A 23 -7.70 -2.15 -0.62
CA GLU A 23 -8.96 -1.64 -1.19
C GLU A 23 -8.81 -0.18 -1.64
N ALA A 24 -8.14 0.65 -0.83
CA ALA A 24 -7.82 2.02 -1.20
C ALA A 24 -6.93 2.06 -2.46
N LEU A 25 -5.90 1.22 -2.54
CA LEU A 25 -5.03 1.14 -3.72
C LEU A 25 -5.80 0.67 -4.97
N LEU A 26 -6.74 -0.27 -4.83
CA LEU A 26 -7.57 -0.75 -5.93
C LEU A 26 -8.49 0.32 -6.52
N SER A 27 -8.88 1.33 -5.72
CA SER A 27 -9.70 2.45 -6.17
C SER A 27 -9.05 3.29 -7.27
N GLY A 28 -7.71 3.25 -7.37
CA GLY A 28 -6.94 4.04 -8.33
C GLY A 28 -6.68 5.48 -7.90
N ALA A 29 -7.07 5.87 -6.68
CA ALA A 29 -6.58 7.10 -6.06
C ALA A 29 -5.13 6.90 -5.56
N MET A 30 -4.38 7.99 -5.40
CA MET A 30 -3.10 7.92 -4.69
C MET A 30 -3.38 7.66 -3.20
N VAL A 31 -2.71 6.68 -2.62
CA VAL A 31 -2.91 6.33 -1.21
C VAL A 31 -1.76 6.87 -0.37
N MET A 32 -2.12 7.51 0.73
CA MET A 32 -1.20 7.92 1.78
C MET A 32 -1.42 7.05 3.01
N SER A 33 -0.36 6.62 3.68
CA SER A 33 -0.44 5.85 4.92
C SER A 33 0.62 6.28 5.93
N ASP A 34 0.43 5.93 7.20
CA ASP A 34 1.49 6.04 8.19
C ASP A 34 2.71 5.22 7.75
N GLN A 35 3.89 5.58 8.23
CA GLN A 35 5.14 4.88 7.91
C GLN A 35 5.03 3.36 8.16
N MET A 36 5.42 2.57 7.16
CA MET A 36 5.39 1.11 7.19
C MET A 36 6.82 0.56 7.24
N LEU A 37 7.05 -0.44 8.09
CA LEU A 37 8.33 -1.11 8.28
C LEU A 37 8.46 -2.38 7.42
N ILE A 38 7.46 -3.26 7.43
CA ILE A 38 7.51 -4.60 6.84
C ILE A 38 7.29 -4.55 5.32
N LEU A 39 6.23 -3.89 4.85
CA LEU A 39 5.88 -3.82 3.44
C LEU A 39 6.93 -3.08 2.61
N SER A 40 7.53 -2.05 3.20
CA SER A 40 8.65 -1.30 2.63
C SER A 40 9.92 -2.14 2.60
N ARG A 41 10.24 -2.86 3.69
CA ARG A 41 11.41 -3.76 3.73
C ARG A 41 11.33 -4.94 2.76
N LEU A 42 10.12 -5.46 2.53
CA LEU A 42 9.88 -6.55 1.59
C LEU A 42 9.76 -6.06 0.14
N GLY A 43 9.89 -4.76 -0.13
CA GLY A 43 9.76 -4.16 -1.47
C GLY A 43 8.37 -4.38 -2.08
N LEU A 44 7.34 -4.51 -1.23
CA LEU A 44 5.98 -4.80 -1.67
C LEU A 44 5.21 -3.52 -1.95
N LEU A 45 5.35 -2.54 -1.06
CA LEU A 45 4.91 -1.17 -1.26
C LEU A 45 6.10 -0.27 -0.98
N GLU A 46 6.43 0.58 -1.93
CA GLU A 46 7.54 1.52 -1.85
C GLU A 46 6.99 2.94 -1.74
N ASN A 47 7.47 3.66 -0.72
CA ASN A 47 7.21 5.08 -0.52
C ASN A 47 7.68 5.88 -1.74
N GLY A 48 6.86 6.81 -2.23
CA GLY A 48 7.17 7.64 -3.41
C GLY A 48 6.93 6.96 -4.76
N THR A 49 6.77 5.63 -4.77
CA THR A 49 6.58 4.86 -6.02
C THR A 49 5.18 4.28 -6.13
N SER A 50 4.60 3.79 -5.03
CA SER A 50 3.33 3.05 -5.03
C SER A 50 2.36 3.44 -3.91
N VAL A 51 2.90 4.05 -2.86
CA VAL A 51 2.20 4.62 -1.72
C VAL A 51 3.01 5.83 -1.26
N ILE A 52 2.39 6.75 -0.53
CA ILE A 52 3.09 7.83 0.15
C ILE A 52 3.01 7.60 1.64
N GLU A 53 4.16 7.60 2.30
CA GLU A 53 4.24 7.47 3.76
C GLU A 53 4.35 8.85 4.42
N PHE A 54 3.66 9.03 5.53
CA PHE A 54 3.79 10.19 6.40
C PHE A 54 4.05 9.76 7.86
N ASP A 55 4.67 10.64 8.63
CA ASP A 55 5.07 10.40 10.03
C ASP A 55 4.34 11.28 11.04
N SER A 56 3.67 12.33 10.55
CA SER A 56 3.09 13.39 11.37
C SER A 56 1.96 14.09 10.61
N GLU A 57 1.08 14.75 11.34
CA GLU A 57 -0.01 15.54 10.76
C GLU A 57 0.53 16.63 9.82
N THR A 58 1.62 17.31 10.20
CA THR A 58 2.28 18.33 9.38
C THR A 58 2.82 17.73 8.07
N SER A 59 3.44 16.55 8.13
CA SER A 59 3.94 15.84 6.96
C SER A 59 2.78 15.42 6.04
N LEU A 60 1.71 14.86 6.61
CA LEU A 60 0.50 14.50 5.86
C LEU A 60 -0.07 15.69 5.08
N ILE A 61 -0.25 16.83 5.74
CA ILE A 61 -0.83 18.03 5.12
C ILE A 61 0.08 18.54 4.00
N SER A 62 1.38 18.64 4.25
CA SER A 62 2.34 19.16 3.26
C SER A 62 2.45 18.26 2.02
N LEU A 63 2.50 16.94 2.21
CA LEU A 63 2.52 15.97 1.11
C LEU A 63 1.20 16.00 0.33
N ALA A 64 0.06 16.07 1.01
CA ALA A 64 -1.24 16.17 0.34
C ALA A 64 -1.32 17.42 -0.55
N GLN A 65 -0.86 18.57 -0.06
CA GLN A 65 -0.79 19.81 -0.83
C GLN A 65 0.16 19.66 -2.03
N TYR A 66 1.36 19.14 -1.82
CA TYR A 66 2.34 18.90 -2.89
C TYR A 66 1.74 18.06 -4.04
N TYR A 67 1.12 16.92 -3.73
CA TYR A 67 0.58 16.02 -4.76
C TYR A 67 -0.75 16.51 -5.37
N LEU A 68 -1.42 17.49 -4.78
CA LEU A 68 -2.55 18.17 -5.43
C LEU A 68 -2.07 19.02 -6.61
N ASP A 69 -0.87 19.60 -6.53
CA ASP A 69 -0.25 20.40 -7.58
C ASP A 69 0.56 19.54 -8.58
N HIS A 70 1.12 18.41 -8.15
CA HIS A 70 1.93 17.51 -8.98
C HIS A 70 1.10 16.36 -9.57
N ASN A 71 0.17 16.69 -10.48
CA ASN A 71 -0.82 15.73 -10.99
C ASN A 71 -0.23 14.50 -11.71
N SER A 72 0.79 14.67 -12.54
CA SER A 72 1.41 13.57 -13.31
C SER A 72 2.10 12.57 -12.40
N GLU A 73 2.88 13.07 -11.45
CA GLU A 73 3.57 12.28 -10.42
C GLU A 73 2.55 11.52 -9.56
N ARG A 74 1.53 12.22 -9.04
CA ARG A 74 0.44 11.60 -8.27
C ARG A 74 -0.23 10.46 -9.04
N GLN A 75 -0.53 10.66 -10.32
CA GLN A 75 -1.17 9.65 -11.17
C GLN A 75 -0.27 8.44 -11.42
N ALA A 76 1.03 8.65 -11.61
CA ALA A 76 1.99 7.56 -11.77
C ALA A 76 2.05 6.67 -10.52
N ILE A 77 2.12 7.30 -9.34
CA ILE A 77 2.13 6.59 -8.05
C ILE A 77 0.82 5.82 -7.84
N ALA A 78 -0.32 6.47 -8.09
CA ALA A 78 -1.63 5.83 -7.96
C ALA A 78 -1.80 4.63 -8.91
N ALA A 79 -1.36 4.78 -10.17
CA ALA A 79 -1.40 3.70 -11.15
C ALA A 79 -0.52 2.51 -10.72
N ARG A 80 0.66 2.80 -10.18
CA ARG A 80 1.59 1.78 -9.69
C ARG A 80 1.06 1.06 -8.45
N GLY A 81 0.53 1.79 -7.49
CA GLY A 81 -0.11 1.24 -6.29
C GLY A 81 -1.29 0.31 -6.65
N ARG A 82 -2.15 0.76 -7.57
CA ARG A 82 -3.26 -0.07 -8.09
C ARG A 82 -2.77 -1.34 -8.79
N GLN A 83 -1.72 -1.24 -9.61
CA GLN A 83 -1.15 -2.41 -10.28
C GLN A 83 -0.66 -3.46 -9.28
N ILE A 84 0.04 -3.03 -8.23
CA ILE A 84 0.52 -3.92 -7.16
C ILE A 84 -0.68 -4.59 -6.47
N ALA A 85 -1.68 -3.81 -6.08
CA ALA A 85 -2.88 -4.33 -5.41
C ALA A 85 -3.64 -5.35 -6.28
N MET A 86 -3.81 -5.09 -7.58
CA MET A 86 -4.45 -6.02 -8.52
C MET A 86 -3.68 -7.34 -8.71
N SER A 87 -2.34 -7.29 -8.60
CA SER A 87 -1.51 -8.48 -8.78
C SER A 87 -1.55 -9.42 -7.56
N ARG A 88 -1.71 -8.88 -6.36
CA ARG A 88 -1.51 -9.61 -5.10
C ARG A 88 -2.77 -9.80 -4.27
N HIS A 89 -3.71 -8.87 -4.33
CA HIS A 89 -4.89 -8.88 -3.48
C HIS A 89 -6.08 -9.63 -4.11
N ARG A 90 -5.79 -10.77 -4.77
CA ARG A 90 -6.80 -11.76 -5.17
C ARG A 90 -6.92 -12.80 -4.06
N SER A 91 -8.15 -13.18 -3.71
CA SER A 91 -8.44 -14.19 -2.68
C SER A 91 -7.66 -15.50 -2.89
N SER A 92 -7.38 -15.87 -4.15
CA SER A 92 -6.55 -17.02 -4.50
C SER A 92 -5.08 -16.86 -4.11
N CYS A 93 -4.49 -15.66 -4.21
CA CYS A 93 -3.09 -15.41 -3.90
C CYS A 93 -2.82 -15.45 -2.38
N ASN A 94 -3.77 -14.97 -1.56
CA ASN A 94 -3.67 -15.04 -0.09
C ASN A 94 -3.64 -16.49 0.43
N ILE A 95 -4.45 -17.38 -0.16
CA ILE A 95 -4.46 -18.81 0.22
C ILE A 95 -3.12 -19.47 -0.15
N TRP A 96 -2.57 -19.18 -1.32
CA TRP A 96 -1.27 -19.71 -1.75
C TRP A 96 -0.12 -19.22 -0.87
N ASN A 97 -0.10 -17.95 -0.49
CA ASN A 97 0.93 -17.42 0.41
C ASN A 97 0.84 -18.03 1.82
N MET A 98 -0.37 -18.23 2.36
CA MET A 98 -0.52 -18.95 3.64
C MET A 98 -0.06 -20.42 3.53
N LEU A 99 -0.45 -21.12 2.46
CA LEU A 99 0.01 -22.49 2.23
C LEU A 99 1.53 -22.56 2.10
N PHE A 100 2.14 -21.65 1.36
CA PHE A 100 3.59 -21.63 1.15
C PHE A 100 4.35 -21.35 2.46
N PHE A 101 3.86 -20.43 3.28
CA PHE A 101 4.47 -20.13 4.59
C PHE A 101 4.37 -21.33 5.54
N LEU A 102 3.20 -21.96 5.62
CA LEU A 102 2.98 -23.16 6.44
C LEU A 102 3.82 -24.35 5.94
N ILE A 103 3.94 -24.54 4.63
CA ILE A 103 4.77 -25.61 4.07
C ILE A 103 6.25 -25.34 4.31
N SER A 104 6.69 -24.09 4.21
CA SER A 104 8.10 -23.71 4.40
C SER A 104 8.56 -23.84 5.86
N GLU A 105 7.71 -23.56 6.85
CA GLU A 105 8.04 -23.78 8.27
C GLU A 105 8.05 -25.26 8.66
N TYR A 106 7.22 -26.10 8.02
CA TYR A 106 7.10 -27.52 8.37
C TYR A 106 8.03 -28.46 7.60
N ILE A 107 8.61 -28.04 6.45
CA ILE A 107 9.52 -28.87 5.65
C ILE A 107 10.99 -28.75 6.09
N GLN A 108 11.38 -27.79 6.93
CA GLN A 108 12.75 -27.75 7.49
C GLN A 108 13.03 -28.78 8.59
N ILE A 109 12.12 -29.72 8.87
CA ILE A 109 12.28 -30.77 9.91
C ILE A 109 12.44 -32.19 9.28
N PHE A 110 12.68 -32.29 7.97
CA PHE A 110 13.09 -33.56 7.34
C PHE A 110 14.35 -33.41 6.48
#